data_AF-A0A6L7S7G7-F1
#
_entry.id   AF-A0A6L7S7G7-F1
#
_cell.length_a   1.000
_cell.length_b   1.000
_cell.length_c   1.000
_cell.angle_alpha   90.00
_cell.angle_beta   90.00
_cell.angle_gamma   90.00
#
_symmetry.space_group_name_H-M   'P 1'
#
loop_
_entity.id
_entity.type
_entity.pdbx_description
1 polymer ?
#
loop_
_entity_poly.entity_id
_entity_poly.type
_entity_poly.pdbx_seq_one_letter_code
_entity_poly.pdbx_strand_id
1 'polypeptide(L)'
;SRASRADVYNSPGWKRLQSRSGRRGLGQPREAKNTIIDLDAVSAFTEGERVFHAKYGYGAVTEIEGDKLEIDFEKAGRKNVLAAYVRTADAAGDVPF
;
A
#
# COMPACT_ATOMS: atom_id res chain seq x y z
N SER A 1 21.21 -1.02 43.13
CA SER A 1 20.51 -0.77 41.85
C SER A 1 20.00 -2.08 41.27
N ARG A 2 18.68 -2.32 41.38
CA ARG A 2 17.91 -3.41 40.74
C ARG A 2 16.41 -3.12 40.95
N ALA A 3 15.59 -3.55 39.99
CA ALA A 3 14.29 -2.96 39.60
C ALA A 3 13.03 -3.68 40.13
N SER A 4 11.86 -3.01 40.01
CA SER A 4 10.50 -3.59 39.78
C SER A 4 9.45 -2.45 39.77
N ARG A 5 8.84 -2.00 38.64
CA ARG A 5 7.73 -2.55 37.82
C ARG A 5 6.44 -2.89 38.59
N ALA A 6 5.44 -2.01 38.49
CA ALA A 6 3.98 -2.16 38.60
C ALA A 6 3.46 -0.72 38.87
N ASP A 7 2.53 -0.07 38.19
CA ASP A 7 1.24 -0.51 37.67
C ASP A 7 0.82 0.43 36.53
N VAL A 8 0.74 -0.08 35.30
CA VAL A 8 0.19 0.66 34.14
C VAL A 8 -1.19 0.10 33.74
N TYR A 9 -1.73 -0.83 34.52
CA TYR A 9 -2.93 -1.60 34.17
C TYR A 9 -4.23 -1.10 34.83
N ASN A 10 -4.28 0.16 35.26
CA ASN A 10 -5.52 0.79 35.76
C ASN A 10 -5.87 2.08 35.01
N SER A 11 -5.61 2.12 33.71
CA SER A 11 -5.97 3.26 32.88
C SER A 11 -7.47 3.19 32.48
N PRO A 12 -8.30 4.21 32.80
CA PRO A 12 -9.75 4.22 32.54
C PRO A 12 -10.15 4.05 31.06
N GLY A 13 -9.20 4.26 30.15
CA GLY A 13 -9.38 4.01 28.71
C GLY A 13 -9.48 2.53 28.35
N TRP A 14 -8.75 1.66 29.04
CA TRP A 14 -8.74 0.22 28.74
C TRP A 14 -10.08 -0.43 29.04
N LYS A 15 -10.77 0.05 30.08
CA LYS A 15 -12.11 -0.39 30.50
C LYS A 15 -13.20 -0.10 29.47
N ARG A 16 -13.00 0.91 28.59
CA ARG A 16 -13.92 1.22 27.47
C ARG A 16 -13.73 0.31 26.27
N LEU A 17 -12.55 -0.29 26.10
CA LEU A 17 -12.25 -1.18 24.98
C LEU A 17 -12.85 -2.57 25.20
N GLN A 18 -12.90 -3.03 26.45
CA GLN A 18 -13.45 -4.33 26.83
C GLN A 18 -14.98 -4.40 26.72
N SER A 19 -15.70 -3.28 26.90
CA SER A 19 -17.16 -3.22 26.82
C SER A 19 -17.74 -3.23 25.39
N ARG A 20 -16.90 -3.09 24.35
CA ARG A 20 -17.33 -3.23 22.94
C ARG A 20 -17.26 -4.66 22.39
N SER A 21 -16.76 -5.62 23.16
CA SER A 21 -16.60 -7.03 22.73
C SER A 21 -17.90 -7.85 22.66
N GLY A 22 -19.06 -7.29 23.03
CA GLY A 22 -20.25 -8.09 23.33
C GLY A 22 -21.33 -8.21 22.24
N ARG A 23 -21.32 -7.44 21.15
CA ARG A 23 -22.44 -7.45 20.17
C ARG A 23 -22.04 -7.08 18.74
N ARG A 24 -21.65 -8.06 17.94
CA ARG A 24 -22.16 -8.25 16.56
C ARG A 24 -21.66 -9.57 15.97
N GLY A 25 -22.60 -10.32 15.41
CA GLY A 25 -22.39 -11.67 14.91
C GLY A 25 -21.45 -11.76 13.72
N LEU A 26 -20.99 -13.00 13.50
CA LEU A 26 -20.13 -13.46 12.43
C LEU A 26 -20.73 -13.13 11.06
N GLY A 27 -20.36 -11.98 10.51
CA GLY A 27 -20.42 -11.70 9.08
C GLY A 27 -19.07 -12.04 8.50
N GLN A 28 -19.01 -13.14 7.73
CA GLN A 28 -17.90 -13.61 6.91
C GLN A 28 -16.93 -12.48 6.48
N PRO A 29 -15.62 -12.61 6.72
CA PRO A 29 -14.64 -11.81 6.00
C PRO A 29 -14.83 -12.18 4.53
N ARG A 30 -15.49 -11.31 3.76
CA ARG A 30 -15.31 -11.33 2.31
C ARG A 30 -13.86 -11.00 2.11
N GLU A 31 -13.08 -12.04 1.79
CA GLU A 31 -11.68 -12.01 1.40
C GLU A 31 -11.30 -10.64 0.82
N ALA A 32 -10.75 -9.76 1.65
CA ALA A 32 -9.69 -8.89 1.18
C ALA A 32 -8.55 -9.86 0.93
N LYS A 33 -8.52 -10.41 -0.29
CA LYS A 33 -7.52 -11.37 -0.71
C LYS A 33 -6.19 -10.74 -0.35
N ASN A 34 -5.48 -11.48 0.48
CA ASN A 34 -4.11 -11.26 0.88
C ASN A 34 -3.34 -10.80 -0.36
N THR A 35 -3.10 -9.49 -0.53
CA THR A 35 -2.13 -9.01 -1.52
C THR A 35 -0.79 -9.37 -0.95
N ILE A 36 -0.44 -10.65 -1.09
CA ILE A 36 0.93 -11.12 -1.01
C ILE A 36 1.64 -10.24 -2.02
N ILE A 37 2.43 -9.29 -1.51
CA ILE A 37 3.41 -8.57 -2.32
C ILE A 37 4.42 -9.65 -2.64
N ASP A 38 4.16 -10.35 -3.74
CA ASP A 38 4.98 -11.45 -4.18
C ASP A 38 6.35 -10.89 -4.50
N LEU A 39 7.35 -11.37 -3.75
CA LEU A 39 8.74 -10.95 -3.87
C LEU A 39 9.34 -11.41 -5.22
N ASP A 40 8.59 -12.23 -5.96
CA ASP A 40 8.88 -12.67 -7.34
C ASP A 40 8.41 -11.67 -8.42
N ALA A 41 7.86 -10.50 -8.05
CA ALA A 41 7.45 -9.46 -8.99
C ALA A 41 8.62 -8.67 -9.62
N VAL A 42 9.69 -9.37 -10.02
CA VAL A 42 10.82 -8.83 -10.82
C VAL A 42 10.37 -8.50 -12.27
N SER A 43 9.06 -8.52 -12.55
CA SER A 43 8.46 -8.03 -13.80
C SER A 43 7.07 -7.42 -13.55
N ALA A 44 6.91 -6.57 -12.51
CA ALA A 44 5.62 -5.93 -12.23
C ALA A 44 5.15 -4.93 -13.31
N PHE A 45 6.05 -4.55 -14.22
CA PHE A 45 5.79 -3.59 -15.29
C PHE A 45 6.35 -4.10 -16.61
N THR A 46 5.73 -3.67 -17.70
CA THR A 46 6.15 -3.93 -19.07
C THR A 46 6.38 -2.62 -19.83
N GLU A 47 7.28 -2.61 -20.80
CA GLU A 47 7.44 -1.44 -21.68
C GLU A 47 6.15 -1.17 -22.45
N GLY A 48 5.79 0.11 -22.58
CA GLY A 48 4.53 0.56 -23.14
C GLY A 48 3.35 0.50 -22.17
N GLU A 49 3.52 -0.07 -20.98
CA GLU A 49 2.46 -0.16 -19.98
C GLU A 49 2.08 1.21 -19.43
N ARG A 50 0.76 1.43 -19.30
CA ARG A 50 0.22 2.65 -18.73
C ARG A 50 0.22 2.59 -17.21
N VAL A 51 0.81 3.60 -16.61
CA VAL A 51 1.07 3.68 -15.17
C VAL A 51 0.67 5.03 -14.60
N PHE A 52 0.56 5.10 -13.29
CA PHE A 52 0.26 6.30 -12.53
C PHE A 52 1.33 6.57 -11.46
N HIS A 53 1.75 7.82 -11.36
CA HIS A 53 2.60 8.33 -10.29
C HIS A 53 1.93 9.54 -9.63
N ALA A 54 1.81 9.53 -8.29
CA ALA A 54 1.05 10.55 -7.54
C ALA A 54 1.47 12.00 -7.83
N LYS A 55 2.75 12.24 -8.14
CA LYS A 55 3.29 13.57 -8.45
C LYS A 55 3.20 13.97 -9.93
N TYR A 56 3.33 13.00 -10.83
CA TYR A 56 3.53 13.27 -12.26
C TYR A 56 2.31 12.90 -13.11
N GLY A 57 1.35 12.19 -12.52
CA GLY A 57 0.13 11.73 -13.17
C GLY A 57 0.35 10.44 -13.95
N TYR A 58 -0.40 10.31 -15.04
CA TYR A 58 -0.32 9.16 -15.94
C TYR A 58 0.89 9.26 -16.88
N GLY A 59 1.44 8.10 -17.22
CA GLY A 59 2.50 7.96 -18.21
C GLY A 59 2.58 6.54 -18.75
N ALA A 60 3.48 6.34 -19.71
CA ALA A 60 3.81 5.03 -20.26
C ALA A 60 5.28 4.68 -19.96
N VAL A 61 5.54 3.45 -19.53
CA VAL A 61 6.90 2.95 -19.31
C VAL A 61 7.63 2.90 -20.65
N THR A 62 8.83 3.48 -20.74
CA THR A 62 9.67 3.47 -21.94
C THR A 62 10.91 2.61 -21.79
N GLU A 63 11.37 2.36 -20.56
CA GLU A 63 12.54 1.52 -20.28
C GLU A 63 12.45 0.98 -18.84
N ILE A 64 12.99 -0.23 -18.62
CA ILE A 64 13.02 -0.88 -17.30
C ILE A 64 14.46 -1.26 -16.96
N GLU A 65 14.98 -0.70 -15.87
CA GLU A 65 16.32 -0.97 -15.36
C GLU A 65 16.24 -1.40 -13.89
N GLY A 66 16.05 -2.69 -13.64
CA GLY A 66 15.97 -3.25 -12.29
C GLY A 66 14.81 -2.65 -11.50
N ASP A 67 15.11 -1.79 -10.52
CA ASP A 67 14.12 -1.11 -9.68
C ASP A 67 13.72 0.28 -10.19
N LYS A 68 14.32 0.74 -11.30
CA LYS A 68 14.02 2.03 -11.94
C LYS A 68 13.22 1.83 -13.22
N LEU A 69 12.34 2.79 -13.47
CA LEU A 69 11.54 2.89 -14.67
C LEU A 69 11.80 4.25 -15.32
N GLU A 70 12.11 4.26 -16.60
CA GLU A 70 11.91 5.43 -17.43
C GLU A 70 10.45 5.47 -17.86
N ILE A 71 9.77 6.59 -17.60
CA ILE A 71 8.35 6.77 -17.92
C ILE A 71 8.17 8.10 -18.64
N ASP A 72 7.45 8.08 -19.75
CA ASP A 72 6.98 9.30 -20.43
C ASP A 72 5.62 9.72 -19.86
N PHE A 73 5.63 10.73 -18.98
CA PHE A 73 4.44 11.25 -18.33
C PHE A 73 3.73 12.29 -19.21
N GLU A 74 2.41 12.21 -19.32
CA GLU A 74 1.61 13.08 -20.20
C GLU A 74 1.80 14.58 -19.92
N LYS A 75 2.00 14.95 -18.64
CA LYS A 75 2.15 16.35 -18.21
C LYS A 75 3.57 16.71 -17.78
N ALA A 76 4.35 15.73 -17.34
CA ALA A 76 5.68 15.96 -16.77
C ALA A 76 6.82 15.57 -17.73
N GLY A 77 6.49 14.96 -18.88
CA GLY A 77 7.44 14.38 -19.83
C GLY A 77 8.20 13.20 -19.25
N ARG A 78 9.29 12.83 -19.91
CA ARG A 78 10.16 11.71 -19.52
C ARG A 78 10.83 11.91 -18.16
N LYS A 79 10.73 10.90 -17.27
CA LYS A 79 11.38 10.86 -15.95
C LYS A 79 11.83 9.44 -15.60
N ASN A 80 12.88 9.38 -14.78
CA ASN A 80 13.30 8.16 -14.10
C ASN A 80 12.73 8.14 -12.68
N VAL A 81 12.02 7.07 -12.32
CA VAL A 81 11.42 6.89 -10.99
C VAL A 81 11.63 5.45 -10.51
N LEU A 82 11.56 5.23 -9.20
CA LEU A 82 11.61 3.88 -8.65
C LEU A 82 10.25 3.20 -8.80
N ALA A 83 10.26 1.93 -9.21
CA ALA A 83 9.07 1.10 -9.41
C ALA A 83 8.16 1.06 -8.18
N ALA A 84 8.72 1.15 -6.96
CA ALA A 84 7.99 1.18 -5.70
C ALA A 84 6.96 2.34 -5.58
N TYR A 85 7.19 3.45 -6.28
CA TYR A 85 6.30 4.64 -6.25
C TYR A 85 5.36 4.72 -7.46
N VAL A 86 5.34 3.68 -8.29
CA VAL A 86 4.49 3.61 -9.48
C VAL A 86 3.37 2.61 -9.23
N ARG A 87 2.21 2.87 -9.82
CA ARG A 87 1.04 1.98 -9.78
C ARG A 87 0.61 1.68 -11.21
N THR A 88 0.17 0.45 -11.46
CA THR A 88 -0.50 0.10 -12.73
C THR A 88 -1.81 0.88 -12.83
N ALA A 89 -2.24 1.21 -14.05
CA ALA A 89 -3.50 1.94 -14.25
C ALA A 89 -4.71 1.19 -13.67
N ASP A 90 -4.69 -0.14 -13.68
CA ASP A 90 -5.76 -0.98 -13.12
C ASP A 90 -5.86 -0.88 -11.59
N ALA A 91 -4.72 -0.71 -10.91
CA ALA A 91 -4.68 -0.54 -9.46
C ALA A 91 -5.07 0.88 -9.00
N ALA A 92 -5.05 1.88 -9.89
CA ALA A 92 -5.35 3.26 -9.55
C ALA A 92 -6.85 3.53 -9.31
N GLY A 93 -7.73 2.60 -9.70
CA GLY A 93 -9.18 2.71 -9.55
C GLY A 93 -9.73 2.29 -8.18
N ASP A 94 -8.93 1.65 -7.32
CA ASP A 94 -9.39 1.04 -6.07
C ASP A 94 -9.06 1.90 -4.83
N VAL A 95 -9.40 3.19 -4.90
CA VAL A 95 -9.32 4.10 -3.74
C VAL A 95 -10.72 4.24 -3.12
N PRO A 96 -11.03 3.55 -2.01
CA PRO A 96 -12.29 3.76 -1.31
C PRO A 96 -12.31 5.17 -0.70
N PHE A 97 -13.35 5.94 -1.04
CA PHE A 97 -13.70 7.23 -0.44
C PHE A 97 -14.41 7.08 0.90
#